data_AF-A0A183M9C7-F1
#
_entry.id   AF-A0A183M9C7-F1
#
_cell.length_a   1.000
_cell.length_b   1.000
_cell.length_c   1.000
_cell.angle_alpha   90.00
_cell.angle_beta   90.00
_cell.angle_gamma   90.00
#
_symmetry.space_group_name_H-M   'P 1'
#
loop_
_entity.id
_entity.type
_entity.pdbx_description
1 polymer ?
#
loop_
_entity_poly.entity_id
_entity_poly.type
_entity_poly.pdbx_seq_one_letter_code
_entity_poly.pdbx_strand_id
1 'polypeptide(L)'
;MEMRSKRHRENDEMDGKISKAVCGMYDVNDDKCDDVSINSMSSSQLSTSRLKLDKALLRKRNSSKVCLGIVPVRLYGPKGCLETYALLDSGSDTSLVCEQSINQLGIKGKETSIKMATVNGTTDCECLEVNLEVFSLDEWCSIRINKVYTTKKLPIDHAALLTELQLKRWKHLKDITLPRSQSNFVGILIGCDAPDAHWVLEQRLGDMKHPFAVRTHLGWVIIGPKGVSRYLHQVQWCHCSANDILRDLERLYNHEFEDTDTFRNGYSVEDKKALEIVSSSFRLKGGYFQVGLPWKYDKPRLPNNLELAERRLECLRKRFMKDNSLLEKYQVVMNKHLSKGYIIEASEEDFDHDAVCWYIPYHLVINPKKPGKLRIVFDCAAVYQGCSLNDQLLRGPNTVNSLIGVLLRFRLGNVALAADIEQIFLQVKIPRHDRGAFRLLWWEDGDIRRKPKEYYLTVHPFGSMSSPFCANFALKKTVVIFGKEFNEDIQNVVDKSFYVDDYLPPLITCRMQLS
;
A
#
# COMPACT_ATOMS: atom_id res chain seq x y z
N MET A 1 -60.45 -31.65 -23.68
CA MET A 1 -59.40 -31.36 -24.68
C MET A 1 -58.29 -30.64 -23.94
N GLU A 2 -57.43 -31.38 -23.24
CA GLU A 2 -56.13 -31.90 -23.73
C GLU A 2 -55.07 -30.79 -23.84
N MET A 3 -54.13 -30.74 -22.87
CA MET A 3 -52.73 -31.22 -22.94
C MET A 3 -51.83 -30.23 -23.73
N ARG A 4 -50.58 -29.90 -23.40
CA ARG A 4 -49.52 -30.30 -22.45
C ARG A 4 -48.45 -29.18 -22.59
N SER A 5 -47.60 -28.87 -21.62
CA SER A 5 -46.26 -29.48 -21.59
C SER A 5 -45.50 -29.16 -20.30
N LYS A 6 -45.36 -30.22 -19.49
CA LYS A 6 -44.20 -30.70 -18.73
C LYS A 6 -43.23 -29.69 -18.08
N ARG A 7 -43.38 -29.59 -16.75
CA ARG A 7 -42.27 -29.54 -15.79
C ARG A 7 -41.64 -30.93 -15.69
N HIS A 8 -40.32 -31.02 -15.64
CA HIS A 8 -39.63 -32.10 -14.94
C HIS A 8 -38.95 -31.51 -13.70
N ARG A 9 -39.32 -32.08 -12.54
CA ARG A 9 -38.58 -32.06 -11.28
C ARG A 9 -37.71 -33.33 -11.24
N GLU A 10 -36.60 -33.24 -10.50
CA GLU A 10 -36.04 -34.25 -9.58
C GLU A 10 -34.57 -33.86 -9.31
N ASN A 11 -33.94 -34.13 -8.18
CA ASN A 11 -34.29 -34.16 -6.75
C ASN A 11 -32.93 -34.37 -6.03
N ASP A 12 -32.98 -34.47 -4.70
CA ASP A 12 -31.94 -34.94 -3.76
C ASP A 12 -30.89 -33.90 -3.30
N GLU A 13 -30.42 -33.85 -2.06
CA GLU A 13 -30.88 -34.14 -0.68
C GLU A 13 -29.61 -33.97 0.18
N MET A 14 -29.77 -33.41 1.40
CA MET A 14 -28.86 -33.55 2.58
C MET A 14 -27.39 -33.07 2.45
N ASP A 15 -26.76 -32.41 3.42
CA ASP A 15 -26.76 -32.72 4.85
C ASP A 15 -26.33 -31.50 5.69
N GLY A 16 -26.97 -31.36 6.85
CA GLY A 16 -26.57 -30.42 7.88
C GLY A 16 -25.44 -30.98 8.75
N LYS A 17 -24.65 -30.09 9.36
CA LYS A 17 -24.01 -30.34 10.66
C LYS A 17 -23.75 -29.03 11.40
N ILE A 18 -24.66 -28.78 12.35
CA ILE A 18 -24.51 -27.86 13.46
C ILE A 18 -23.73 -28.61 14.55
N SER A 19 -22.67 -28.01 15.10
CA SER A 19 -22.11 -28.39 16.40
C SER A 19 -22.19 -27.20 17.36
N LYS A 20 -23.06 -27.35 18.36
CA LYS A 20 -23.07 -26.56 19.60
C LYS A 20 -21.90 -27.01 20.48
N ALA A 21 -21.26 -26.05 21.16
CA ALA A 21 -20.68 -26.28 22.48
C ALA A 21 -20.96 -25.06 23.35
N VAL A 22 -21.35 -25.33 24.59
CA VAL A 22 -22.03 -24.47 25.56
C VAL A 22 -21.14 -24.35 26.82
N CYS A 23 -21.20 -23.17 27.43
CA CYS A 23 -20.98 -22.82 28.85
C CYS A 23 -19.56 -22.85 29.45
N GLY A 24 -19.31 -21.83 30.28
CA GLY A 24 -18.22 -21.82 31.27
C GLY A 24 -17.89 -20.43 31.84
N MET A 25 -18.87 -19.72 32.43
CA MET A 25 -18.57 -18.63 33.38
C MET A 25 -18.14 -19.24 34.72
N TYR A 26 -17.05 -18.74 35.29
CA TYR A 26 -16.77 -18.79 36.73
C TYR A 26 -16.07 -17.49 37.17
N ASP A 27 -16.69 -16.81 38.12
CA ASP A 27 -16.14 -15.73 38.94
C ASP A 27 -15.09 -16.25 39.94
N VAL A 28 -14.02 -15.49 40.19
CA VAL A 28 -13.33 -15.45 41.50
C VAL A 28 -12.70 -14.06 41.72
N ASN A 29 -13.37 -13.31 42.59
CA ASN A 29 -12.95 -12.46 43.72
C ASN A 29 -11.88 -11.35 43.60
N ASP A 30 -12.34 -10.20 44.11
CA ASP A 30 -11.63 -9.08 44.73
C ASP A 30 -10.42 -9.47 45.58
N ASP A 31 -9.34 -8.71 45.43
CA ASP A 31 -8.42 -8.43 46.52
C ASP A 31 -8.09 -6.93 46.57
N LYS A 32 -8.21 -6.40 47.79
CA LYS A 32 -8.11 -5.00 48.20
C LYS A 32 -6.74 -4.40 47.86
N CYS A 33 -6.74 -3.14 47.41
CA CYS A 33 -5.54 -2.32 47.34
C CYS A 33 -5.76 -1.04 48.14
N ASP A 34 -4.91 -0.83 49.14
CA ASP A 34 -4.93 0.28 50.08
C ASP A 34 -4.72 1.65 49.41
N ASP A 35 -5.41 2.65 49.92
CA ASP A 35 -5.31 4.06 49.53
C ASP A 35 -3.88 4.60 49.73
N VAL A 36 -3.23 4.99 48.63
CA VAL A 36 -2.07 5.89 48.64
C VAL A 36 -2.50 7.19 47.97
N SER A 37 -2.61 8.24 48.77
CA SER A 37 -2.99 9.60 48.38
C SER A 37 -1.96 10.18 47.38
N ILE A 38 -2.33 10.26 46.10
CA ILE A 38 -1.51 10.92 45.07
C ILE A 38 -1.88 12.40 45.05
N ASN A 39 -0.99 13.23 45.63
CA ASN A 39 -1.01 14.67 45.41
C ASN A 39 -0.81 15.00 43.93
N SER A 40 -1.55 16.01 43.48
CA SER A 40 -1.73 16.46 42.10
C SER A 40 -0.45 16.54 41.26
N MET A 41 -0.29 15.62 40.30
CA MET A 41 0.59 15.78 39.14
C MET A 41 -0.26 15.83 37.87
N SER A 42 0.10 16.70 36.91
CA SER A 42 -0.66 16.88 35.68
C SER A 42 -0.59 15.64 34.77
N SER A 43 -1.68 15.40 34.03
CA SER A 43 -1.87 14.25 33.13
C SER A 43 -0.77 14.09 32.07
N SER A 44 -0.08 15.17 31.71
CA SER A 44 1.05 15.16 30.77
C SER A 44 2.36 14.62 31.36
N GLN A 45 2.55 14.71 32.68
CA GLN A 45 3.74 14.19 33.38
C GLN A 45 3.63 12.69 33.69
N LEU A 46 2.41 12.18 33.90
CA LEU A 46 2.12 10.75 34.07
C LEU A 46 2.28 9.94 32.78
N SER A 47 1.95 10.52 31.62
CA SER A 47 2.10 9.84 30.32
C SER A 47 3.56 9.70 29.90
N THR A 48 4.37 10.74 30.12
CA THR A 48 5.80 10.75 29.78
C THR A 48 6.65 9.86 30.69
N SER A 49 6.27 9.72 31.96
CA SER A 49 6.92 8.82 32.91
C SER A 49 6.54 7.35 32.69
N ARG A 50 5.26 7.03 32.36
CA ARG A 50 4.87 5.68 31.89
C ARG A 50 5.57 5.28 30.59
N LEU A 51 5.64 6.16 29.59
CA LEU A 51 6.36 5.91 28.33
C LEU A 51 7.86 5.65 28.54
N LYS A 52 8.49 6.29 29.52
CA LYS A 52 9.90 6.03 29.88
C LYS A 52 10.07 4.69 30.61
N LEU A 53 9.15 4.35 31.52
CA LEU A 53 9.18 3.09 32.26
C LEU A 53 8.88 1.88 31.35
N ASP A 54 7.91 2.02 30.45
CA ASP A 54 7.56 0.99 29.45
C ASP A 54 8.70 0.78 28.46
N LYS A 55 9.36 1.85 27.98
CA LYS A 55 10.56 1.72 27.12
C LYS A 55 11.74 1.05 27.85
N ALA A 56 11.91 1.28 29.14
CA ALA A 56 12.94 0.62 29.95
C ALA A 56 12.60 -0.87 30.22
N LEU A 57 11.32 -1.19 30.43
CA LEU A 57 10.83 -2.56 30.62
C LEU A 57 10.82 -3.38 29.31
N LEU A 58 10.52 -2.75 28.17
CA LEU A 58 10.68 -3.34 26.84
C LEU A 58 12.15 -3.60 26.50
N ARG A 59 13.07 -2.69 26.85
CA ARG A 59 14.52 -2.92 26.70
C ARG A 59 15.03 -4.08 27.54
N LYS A 60 14.48 -4.32 28.74
CA LYS A 60 14.83 -5.48 29.58
C LYS A 60 14.27 -6.83 29.05
N ARG A 61 13.29 -6.80 28.12
CA ARG A 61 12.62 -8.01 27.59
C ARG A 61 13.21 -8.57 26.28
N ASN A 62 14.16 -7.88 25.64
CA ASN A 62 14.73 -8.26 24.33
C ASN A 62 16.11 -8.93 24.43
N SER A 63 16.26 -10.03 25.21
CA SER A 63 17.50 -10.81 25.19
C SER A 63 17.41 -11.95 24.18
N SER A 64 18.19 -11.88 23.08
CA SER A 64 18.31 -12.96 22.10
C SER A 64 18.58 -14.32 22.76
N LYS A 65 17.77 -15.34 22.44
CA LYS A 65 17.86 -16.71 22.98
C LYS A 65 19.03 -17.52 22.41
N VAL A 66 19.69 -17.03 21.37
CA VAL A 66 20.76 -17.71 20.65
C VAL A 66 22.01 -16.83 20.65
N CYS A 67 23.17 -17.43 20.88
CA CYS A 67 24.46 -16.80 20.61
C CYS A 67 24.70 -16.87 19.11
N LEU A 68 24.93 -15.70 18.53
CA LEU A 68 25.37 -15.55 17.15
C LEU A 68 26.89 -15.36 17.17
N GLY A 69 27.56 -15.64 16.06
CA GLY A 69 29.02 -15.56 15.92
C GLY A 69 29.54 -14.14 16.06
N ILE A 70 29.48 -13.58 17.27
CA ILE A 70 29.83 -12.20 17.58
C ILE A 70 31.15 -12.19 18.34
N VAL A 71 32.12 -11.45 17.83
CA VAL A 71 33.47 -11.32 18.38
C VAL A 71 33.81 -9.85 18.60
N PRO A 72 34.41 -9.46 19.73
CA PRO A 72 34.88 -8.09 19.89
C PRO A 72 36.10 -7.84 19.00
N VAL A 73 36.16 -6.65 18.42
CA VAL A 73 37.21 -6.22 17.50
C VAL A 73 37.60 -4.78 17.74
N ARG A 74 38.79 -4.41 17.27
CA ARG A 74 39.25 -3.02 17.24
C ARG A 74 39.40 -2.56 15.79
N LEU A 75 38.89 -1.37 15.51
CA LEU A 75 39.01 -0.69 14.23
C LEU A 75 39.82 0.59 14.41
N TYR A 76 40.60 0.98 13.40
CA TYR A 76 41.37 2.22 13.39
C TYR A 76 40.98 3.11 12.22
N GLY A 77 41.06 4.42 12.44
CA GLY A 77 40.90 5.41 11.41
C GLY A 77 41.57 6.75 11.77
N PRO A 78 41.47 7.75 10.89
CA PRO A 78 42.15 9.03 11.07
C PRO A 78 41.85 9.76 12.39
N LYS A 79 40.67 9.54 12.99
CA LYS A 79 40.23 10.18 14.23
C LYS A 79 40.50 9.35 15.50
N GLY A 80 41.09 8.17 15.37
CA GLY A 80 41.44 7.31 16.51
C GLY A 80 41.06 5.86 16.31
N CYS A 81 40.78 5.17 17.42
CA CYS A 81 40.36 3.77 17.42
C CYS A 81 38.93 3.61 17.96
N LEU A 82 38.27 2.55 17.52
CA LEU A 82 36.93 2.17 17.97
C LEU A 82 36.95 0.69 18.32
N GLU A 83 36.69 0.38 19.59
CA GLU A 83 36.35 -0.99 20.00
C GLU A 83 34.85 -1.21 19.79
N THR A 84 34.52 -2.28 19.10
CA THR A 84 33.14 -2.65 18.79
C THR A 84 33.03 -4.17 18.65
N TYR A 85 31.84 -4.67 18.34
CA TYR A 85 31.64 -6.08 18.01
C TYR A 85 31.47 -6.27 16.51
N ALA A 86 32.06 -7.34 16.00
CA ALA A 86 31.86 -7.87 14.66
C ALA A 86 30.89 -9.05 14.70
N LEU A 87 29.88 -9.05 13.83
CA LEU A 87 29.07 -10.22 13.54
C LEU A 87 29.72 -10.99 12.37
N LEU A 88 30.17 -12.21 12.63
CA LEU A 88 30.62 -13.14 11.60
C LEU A 88 29.38 -13.82 11.01
N ASP A 89 29.03 -13.45 9.78
CA ASP A 89 27.83 -13.93 9.12
C ASP A 89 28.17 -14.71 7.84
N SER A 90 28.14 -16.03 7.93
CA SER A 90 28.35 -16.91 6.77
C SER A 90 27.19 -16.91 5.77
N GLY A 91 26.06 -16.29 6.10
CA GLY A 91 24.92 -16.09 5.20
C GLY A 91 25.02 -14.82 4.34
N SER A 92 25.99 -13.96 4.64
CA SER A 92 26.24 -12.74 3.87
C SER A 92 27.43 -12.93 2.92
N ASP A 93 27.27 -12.54 1.65
CA ASP A 93 28.35 -12.58 0.64
C ASP A 93 29.28 -11.36 0.72
N THR A 94 28.87 -10.31 1.45
CA THR A 94 29.50 -8.99 1.48
C THR A 94 29.56 -8.45 2.91
N SER A 95 30.67 -7.81 3.28
CA SER A 95 30.87 -7.17 4.58
C SER A 95 30.26 -5.77 4.63
N LEU A 96 29.62 -5.45 5.76
CA LEU A 96 28.93 -4.18 5.99
C LEU A 96 29.43 -3.50 7.26
N VAL A 97 29.48 -2.17 7.28
CA VAL A 97 29.89 -1.38 8.45
C VAL A 97 28.87 -0.30 8.77
N CYS A 98 28.58 -0.09 10.06
CA CYS A 98 27.70 1.00 10.47
C CYS A 98 28.29 2.36 10.10
N GLU A 99 27.49 3.26 9.53
CA GLU A 99 27.89 4.66 9.25
C GLU A 99 28.41 5.36 10.50
N GLN A 100 27.84 5.05 11.67
CA GLN A 100 28.31 5.57 12.96
C GLN A 100 29.78 5.21 13.23
N SER A 101 30.19 3.97 12.93
CA SER A 101 31.58 3.51 13.11
C SER A 101 32.53 4.29 12.22
N ILE A 102 32.16 4.47 10.95
CA ILE A 102 32.96 5.20 9.95
C ILE A 102 33.09 6.69 10.32
N ASN A 103 32.00 7.31 10.74
CA ASN A 103 31.99 8.72 11.15
C ASN A 103 32.85 8.97 12.40
N GLN A 104 32.79 8.07 13.38
CA GLN A 104 33.61 8.14 14.60
C GLN A 104 35.10 7.98 14.29
N LEU A 105 35.45 7.00 13.44
CA LEU A 105 36.83 6.75 13.02
C LEU A 105 37.35 7.81 12.04
N GLY A 106 36.47 8.62 11.44
CA GLY A 106 36.83 9.63 10.45
C GLY A 106 37.32 9.05 9.13
N ILE A 107 36.90 7.82 8.80
CA ILE A 107 37.28 7.13 7.57
C ILE A 107 36.47 7.73 6.42
N LYS A 108 37.15 8.07 5.33
CA LYS A 108 36.51 8.54 4.10
C LYS A 108 36.38 7.38 3.12
N GLY A 109 35.24 7.31 2.44
CA GLY A 109 34.96 6.30 1.41
C GLY A 109 34.57 6.92 0.09
N LYS A 110 34.40 6.07 -0.92
CA LYS A 110 33.86 6.44 -2.23
C LYS A 110 32.34 6.29 -2.21
N GLU A 111 31.61 7.34 -2.57
CA GLU A 111 30.16 7.26 -2.75
C GLU A 111 29.80 6.26 -3.86
N THR A 112 28.86 5.37 -3.56
CA THR A 112 28.44 4.30 -4.47
C THR A 112 26.99 3.89 -4.20
N SER A 113 26.35 3.34 -5.21
CA SER A 113 25.02 2.75 -5.11
C SER A 113 25.15 1.23 -5.21
N ILE A 114 24.64 0.51 -4.21
CA ILE A 114 24.63 -0.96 -4.19
C ILE A 114 23.21 -1.49 -4.19
N LYS A 115 23.04 -2.69 -4.74
CA LYS A 115 21.79 -3.43 -4.68
C LYS A 115 21.87 -4.46 -3.56
N MET A 116 21.16 -4.21 -2.47
CA MET A 116 21.13 -5.09 -1.30
C MET A 116 19.97 -6.08 -1.43
N ALA A 117 20.29 -7.35 -1.64
CA ALA A 117 19.32 -8.43 -1.63
C ALA A 117 19.23 -9.02 -0.22
N THR A 118 18.04 -8.99 0.37
CA THR A 118 17.74 -9.62 1.66
C THR A 118 16.59 -10.60 1.49
N VAL A 119 16.31 -11.42 2.51
CA VAL A 119 15.16 -12.35 2.47
C VAL A 119 13.80 -11.60 2.35
N ASN A 120 13.75 -10.29 2.63
CA ASN A 120 12.56 -9.44 2.44
C ASN A 120 12.45 -8.81 1.04
N GLY A 121 13.42 -9.07 0.16
CA GLY A 121 13.48 -8.48 -1.16
C GLY A 121 14.75 -7.66 -1.38
N THR A 122 14.78 -6.99 -2.53
CA THR A 122 15.96 -6.32 -3.05
C THR A 122 15.75 -4.81 -3.08
N THR A 123 16.68 -4.06 -2.51
CA THR A 123 16.63 -2.59 -2.44
C THR A 123 17.92 -1.96 -2.94
N ASP A 124 17.81 -0.88 -3.70
CA ASP A 124 18.96 -0.04 -4.05
C ASP A 124 19.28 0.90 -2.89
N CYS A 125 20.56 1.01 -2.53
CA CYS A 125 21.07 1.72 -1.36
C CYS A 125 22.28 2.57 -1.73
N GLU A 126 22.17 3.89 -1.52
CA GLU A 126 23.32 4.79 -1.57
C GLU A 126 24.16 4.63 -0.29
N CYS A 127 25.46 4.41 -0.45
CA CYS A 127 26.39 4.14 0.63
C CYS A 127 27.82 4.58 0.28
N LEU A 128 28.75 4.37 1.22
CA LEU A 128 30.19 4.54 0.99
C LEU A 128 30.86 3.17 0.88
N GLU A 129 31.72 3.02 -0.13
CA GLU A 129 32.71 1.95 -0.22
C GLU A 129 33.98 2.36 0.53
N VAL A 130 34.39 1.56 1.50
CA VAL A 130 35.59 1.78 2.33
C VAL A 130 36.45 0.51 2.39
N ASN A 131 37.74 0.70 2.69
CA ASN A 131 38.63 -0.41 3.06
C ASN A 131 38.86 -0.34 4.56
N LEU A 132 38.73 -1.47 5.25
CA LEU A 132 38.89 -1.56 6.69
C LEU A 132 39.95 -2.60 7.04
N GLU A 133 40.64 -2.37 8.14
CA GLU A 133 41.47 -3.37 8.79
C GLU A 133 40.90 -3.63 10.18
N VAL A 134 40.55 -4.89 10.44
CA VAL A 134 39.86 -5.35 11.63
C VAL A 134 40.86 -6.10 12.50
N PHE A 135 41.10 -5.60 13.70
CA PHE A 135 42.05 -6.19 14.64
C PHE A 135 41.33 -7.01 15.70
N SER A 136 41.94 -8.11 16.12
CA SER A 136 41.58 -8.77 17.38
C SER A 136 41.79 -7.79 18.54
N LEU A 137 41.09 -7.99 19.66
CA LEU A 137 41.23 -7.07 20.81
C LEU A 137 42.63 -7.06 21.44
N ASP A 138 43.36 -8.18 21.34
CA ASP A 138 44.76 -8.29 21.76
C ASP A 138 45.75 -7.73 20.72
N GLU A 139 45.26 -7.34 19.53
CA GLU A 139 46.05 -6.84 18.38
C GLU A 139 47.05 -7.85 17.81
N TRP A 140 46.93 -9.13 18.15
CA TRP A 140 47.83 -10.17 17.61
C TRP A 140 47.54 -10.52 16.17
N CYS A 141 46.31 -10.29 15.71
CA CYS A 141 45.91 -10.55 14.35
C CYS A 141 45.12 -9.37 13.79
N SER A 142 45.32 -9.10 12.50
CA SER A 142 44.52 -8.16 11.74
C SER A 142 44.03 -8.81 10.45
N ILE A 143 42.83 -8.41 10.03
CA ILE A 143 42.21 -8.88 8.78
C ILE A 143 41.82 -7.65 7.99
N ARG A 144 42.42 -7.51 6.82
CA ARG A 144 42.08 -6.45 5.88
C ARG A 144 40.90 -6.86 5.02
N ILE A 145 39.84 -6.08 5.08
CA ILE A 145 38.63 -6.26 4.28
C ILE A 145 38.54 -5.10 3.29
N ASN A 146 38.59 -5.42 2.00
CA ASN A 146 38.47 -4.43 0.94
C ASN A 146 37.01 -4.35 0.48
N LYS A 147 36.55 -3.16 0.07
CA LYS A 147 35.17 -2.92 -0.40
C LYS A 147 34.09 -3.26 0.62
N VAL A 148 34.26 -2.79 1.84
CA VAL A 148 33.19 -2.81 2.86
C VAL A 148 32.21 -1.68 2.55
N TYR A 149 30.91 -1.95 2.61
CA TYR A 149 29.88 -0.96 2.34
C TYR A 149 29.22 -0.43 3.62
N THR A 150 28.93 0.87 3.66
CA THR A 150 28.26 1.46 4.83
C THR A 150 26.76 1.16 4.86
N THR A 151 26.22 0.98 6.06
CA THR A 151 24.78 0.90 6.31
C THR A 151 24.39 1.73 7.53
N LYS A 152 23.18 2.28 7.52
CA LYS A 152 22.63 3.04 8.66
C LYS A 152 22.43 2.17 9.89
N LYS A 153 22.07 0.92 9.70
CA LYS A 153 21.77 0.00 10.80
C LYS A 153 22.10 -1.44 10.41
N LEU A 154 22.83 -2.14 11.28
CA LEU A 154 23.04 -3.58 11.18
C LEU A 154 21.86 -4.35 11.79
N PRO A 155 21.61 -5.59 11.34
CA PRO A 155 20.59 -6.51 11.88
C PRO A 155 20.60 -6.68 13.41
N ILE A 156 21.78 -6.51 14.00
CA ILE A 156 22.03 -6.59 15.43
C ILE A 156 22.79 -5.32 15.79
N ASP A 157 22.23 -4.51 16.68
CA ASP A 157 22.87 -3.28 17.17
C ASP A 157 23.54 -3.48 18.53
N HIS A 158 23.22 -4.57 19.24
CA HIS A 158 23.77 -4.89 20.55
C HIS A 158 24.23 -6.35 20.69
N ALA A 159 25.50 -6.55 21.05
CA ALA A 159 26.08 -7.84 21.37
C ALA A 159 25.54 -8.35 22.72
N ALA A 160 24.83 -9.47 22.69
CA ALA A 160 24.33 -10.15 23.87
C ALA A 160 25.22 -11.35 24.21
N LEU A 161 26.50 -11.10 24.56
CA LEU A 161 27.45 -12.15 24.92
C LEU A 161 27.05 -12.87 26.21
N LEU A 162 27.46 -14.14 26.31
CA LEU A 162 27.31 -14.90 27.56
C LEU A 162 28.19 -14.31 28.66
N THR A 163 27.70 -14.35 29.89
CA THR A 163 28.52 -14.11 31.09
C THR A 163 29.41 -15.31 31.37
N GLU A 164 30.53 -15.10 32.06
CA GLU A 164 31.40 -16.19 32.51
C GLU A 164 30.63 -17.25 33.33
N LEU A 165 29.70 -16.80 34.18
CA LEU A 165 28.82 -17.70 34.95
C LEU A 165 27.93 -18.57 34.05
N GLN A 166 27.50 -18.05 32.90
CA GLN A 166 26.72 -18.81 31.93
C GLN A 166 27.61 -19.79 31.16
N LEU A 167 28.81 -19.37 30.72
CA LEU A 167 29.76 -20.27 30.05
C LEU A 167 30.10 -21.47 30.92
N LYS A 168 30.32 -21.25 32.23
CA LYS A 168 30.63 -22.31 33.20
C LYS A 168 29.54 -23.39 33.34
N ARG A 169 28.32 -23.15 32.85
CA ARG A 169 27.23 -24.16 32.82
C ARG A 169 27.55 -25.31 31.88
N TRP A 170 28.34 -25.07 30.84
CA TRP A 170 28.70 -26.08 29.85
C TRP A 170 30.14 -26.51 30.04
N LYS A 171 30.36 -27.81 30.23
CA LYS A 171 31.69 -28.37 30.53
C LYS A 171 32.74 -28.00 29.48
N HIS A 172 32.36 -27.99 28.20
CA HIS A 172 33.24 -27.70 27.06
C HIS A 172 33.51 -26.20 26.82
N LEU A 173 32.87 -25.30 27.58
CA LEU A 173 33.06 -23.84 27.47
C LEU A 173 33.71 -23.23 28.73
N LYS A 174 34.09 -24.06 29.72
CA LYS A 174 34.56 -23.58 31.04
C LYS A 174 35.89 -22.84 30.99
N ASP A 175 36.74 -23.18 30.04
CA ASP A 175 38.08 -22.65 29.83
C ASP A 175 38.12 -21.46 28.86
N ILE A 176 36.97 -21.06 28.32
CA ILE A 176 36.87 -19.94 27.37
C ILE A 176 36.57 -18.65 28.13
N THR A 177 37.43 -17.65 27.90
CA THR A 177 37.20 -16.27 28.35
C THR A 177 36.81 -15.41 27.15
N LEU A 178 35.66 -14.75 27.23
CA LEU A 178 35.21 -13.80 26.21
C LEU A 178 35.57 -12.38 26.66
N PRO A 179 36.56 -11.72 26.04
CA PRO A 179 36.87 -10.34 26.36
C PRO A 179 35.67 -9.45 26.03
N ARG A 180 35.51 -8.37 26.78
CA ARG A 180 34.38 -7.44 26.63
C ARG A 180 34.88 -6.07 26.23
N SER A 181 34.29 -5.50 25.19
CA SER A 181 34.46 -4.08 24.88
C SER A 181 33.64 -3.22 25.86
N GLN A 182 34.05 -1.96 26.02
CA GLN A 182 33.34 -0.95 26.81
C GLN A 182 31.92 -0.66 26.28
N SER A 183 31.69 -0.88 24.98
CA SER A 183 30.40 -0.72 24.32
C SER A 183 29.86 -2.06 23.86
N ASN A 184 28.57 -2.32 24.05
CA ASN A 184 27.89 -3.49 23.48
C ASN A 184 27.49 -3.31 22.01
N PHE A 185 27.89 -2.21 21.37
CA PHE A 185 27.51 -1.90 19.99
C PHE A 185 28.16 -2.86 18.98
N VAL A 186 27.37 -3.43 18.07
CA VAL A 186 27.87 -4.18 16.91
C VAL A 186 28.02 -3.22 15.75
N GLY A 187 29.26 -2.96 15.37
CA GLY A 187 29.62 -1.91 14.41
C GLY A 187 29.96 -2.42 13.02
N ILE A 188 30.19 -3.72 12.86
CA ILE A 188 30.57 -4.35 11.59
C ILE A 188 29.94 -5.75 11.47
N LEU A 189 29.54 -6.11 10.26
CA LEU A 189 29.17 -7.45 9.83
C LEU A 189 30.22 -7.92 8.82
N ILE A 190 30.82 -9.08 9.06
CA ILE A 190 31.85 -9.66 8.21
C ILE A 190 31.24 -10.83 7.47
N GLY A 191 31.10 -10.66 6.15
CA GLY A 191 30.56 -11.67 5.24
C GLY A 191 31.64 -12.64 4.74
N CYS A 192 31.25 -13.50 3.80
CA CYS A 192 32.14 -14.48 3.17
C CYS A 192 33.17 -13.86 2.21
N ASP A 193 33.10 -12.55 1.93
CA ASP A 193 34.11 -11.76 1.22
C ASP A 193 35.43 -11.60 2.01
N ALA A 194 35.41 -11.89 3.31
CA ALA A 194 36.59 -11.96 4.16
C ALA A 194 36.73 -13.36 4.80
N PRO A 195 37.11 -14.39 4.03
CA PRO A 195 37.13 -15.78 4.51
C PRO A 195 38.04 -16.00 5.72
N ASP A 196 39.13 -15.23 5.83
CA ASP A 196 40.12 -15.32 6.92
C ASP A 196 39.48 -15.09 8.30
N ALA A 197 38.42 -14.27 8.35
CA ALA A 197 37.67 -13.99 9.58
C ALA A 197 36.82 -15.18 10.04
N HIS A 198 36.48 -16.09 9.12
CA HIS A 198 35.66 -17.28 9.35
C HIS A 198 36.48 -18.56 9.54
N TRP A 199 37.82 -18.49 9.39
CA TRP A 199 38.70 -19.63 9.58
C TRP A 199 38.56 -20.20 11.00
N VAL A 200 38.26 -21.50 11.06
CA VAL A 200 38.14 -22.26 12.30
C VAL A 200 39.53 -22.72 12.71
N LEU A 201 40.14 -22.02 13.66
CA LEU A 201 41.43 -22.41 14.25
C LEU A 201 41.26 -23.51 15.29
N GLU A 202 40.13 -23.51 15.98
CA GLU A 202 39.80 -24.46 17.02
C GLU A 202 38.28 -24.50 17.23
N GLN A 203 37.75 -25.67 17.58
CA GLN A 203 36.33 -25.84 17.86
C GLN A 203 36.11 -26.59 19.19
N ARG A 204 35.22 -26.07 20.04
CA ARG A 204 34.78 -26.75 21.26
C ARG A 204 33.34 -27.19 21.12
N LEU A 205 33.18 -28.50 20.91
CA LEU A 205 31.89 -29.14 20.75
C LEU A 205 31.31 -29.55 22.09
N GLY A 206 30.02 -29.31 22.27
CA GLY A 206 29.23 -29.86 23.38
C GLY A 206 28.36 -31.02 22.92
N ASP A 207 27.53 -31.52 23.83
CA ASP A 207 26.49 -32.50 23.46
C ASP A 207 25.51 -31.92 22.43
N MET A 208 24.76 -32.80 21.77
CA MET A 208 23.72 -32.41 20.82
C MET A 208 22.78 -31.35 21.41
N LYS A 209 22.51 -30.29 20.64
CA LYS A 209 21.67 -29.13 21.00
C LYS A 209 22.30 -28.14 22.00
N HIS A 210 23.52 -28.36 22.48
CA HIS A 210 24.26 -27.35 23.22
C HIS A 210 24.91 -26.31 22.29
N PRO A 211 25.18 -25.09 22.78
CA PRO A 211 26.01 -24.15 22.04
C PRO A 211 27.43 -24.71 21.90
N PHE A 212 28.14 -24.32 20.84
CA PHE A 212 29.55 -24.65 20.62
C PHE A 212 30.37 -23.37 20.47
N ALA A 213 31.68 -23.48 20.65
CA ALA A 213 32.60 -22.36 20.44
C ALA A 213 33.51 -22.61 19.23
N VAL A 214 33.86 -21.52 18.56
CA VAL A 214 34.84 -21.49 17.48
C VAL A 214 35.86 -20.42 17.79
N ARG A 215 37.15 -20.76 17.72
CA ARG A 215 38.23 -19.78 17.75
C ARG A 215 38.55 -19.38 16.33
N THR A 216 38.39 -18.10 16.02
CA THR A 216 38.85 -17.51 14.76
C THR A 216 40.09 -16.66 15.00
N HIS A 217 40.64 -16.08 13.94
CA HIS A 217 41.73 -15.10 14.02
C HIS A 217 41.37 -13.87 14.86
N LEU A 218 40.09 -13.49 14.93
CA LEU A 218 39.63 -12.33 15.69
C LEU A 218 39.31 -12.65 17.15
N GLY A 219 39.17 -13.94 17.50
CA GLY A 219 38.91 -14.40 18.87
C GLY A 219 37.87 -15.52 18.95
N TRP A 220 37.42 -15.80 20.16
CA TRP A 220 36.39 -16.82 20.42
C TRP A 220 34.99 -16.28 20.12
N VAL A 221 34.22 -17.05 19.35
CA VAL A 221 32.77 -16.87 19.18
C VAL A 221 32.01 -18.06 19.73
N ILE A 222 30.82 -17.80 20.26
CA ILE A 222 29.88 -18.84 20.71
C ILE A 222 28.69 -18.86 19.77
N ILE A 223 28.30 -20.03 19.29
CA ILE A 223 27.17 -20.23 18.39
C ILE A 223 26.20 -21.23 18.99
N GLY A 224 24.91 -20.91 19.01
CA GLY A 224 23.85 -21.82 19.46
C GLY A 224 23.07 -21.33 20.68
N PRO A 225 22.15 -22.14 21.22
CA PRO A 225 21.16 -21.68 22.19
C PRO A 225 21.76 -21.34 23.56
N LYS A 226 21.25 -20.28 24.20
CA LYS A 226 21.67 -19.84 25.55
C LYS A 226 21.01 -20.62 26.70
N GLY A 227 20.07 -21.52 26.40
CA GLY A 227 19.35 -22.37 27.36
C GLY A 227 17.81 -22.31 27.23
N VAL A 228 17.11 -23.19 27.95
CA VAL A 228 15.63 -23.35 27.90
C VAL A 228 14.95 -22.21 28.68
N SER A 229 14.35 -21.24 27.99
CA SER A 229 13.41 -20.29 28.59
C SER A 229 12.01 -20.56 28.07
N ARG A 230 11.08 -20.87 28.99
CA ARG A 230 9.70 -21.34 28.73
C ARG A 230 8.72 -20.30 28.18
N TYR A 231 9.13 -19.06 27.90
CA TYR A 231 8.21 -18.04 27.42
C TYR A 231 8.83 -17.21 26.28
N LEU A 232 8.05 -17.01 25.20
CA LEU A 232 8.26 -16.24 23.96
C LEU A 232 9.26 -16.77 22.90
N HIS A 233 8.77 -17.05 21.69
CA HIS A 233 9.60 -17.35 20.51
C HIS A 233 10.08 -16.04 19.87
N GLN A 234 11.38 -15.76 19.91
CA GLN A 234 11.97 -14.62 19.21
C GLN A 234 12.85 -15.14 18.07
N VAL A 235 12.51 -14.75 16.83
CA VAL A 235 13.35 -14.96 15.65
C VAL A 235 14.14 -13.66 15.44
N GLN A 236 15.46 -13.74 15.45
CA GLN A 236 16.33 -12.60 15.17
C GLN A 236 16.81 -12.72 13.73
N TRP A 237 16.38 -11.79 12.89
CA TRP A 237 16.61 -11.81 11.45
C TRP A 237 16.99 -10.39 10.98
N CYS A 238 17.79 -10.32 9.92
CA CYS A 238 18.11 -9.12 9.15
C CYS A 238 16.85 -8.43 8.62
N HIS A 239 16.29 -7.56 9.45
CA HIS A 239 15.30 -6.58 9.03
C HIS A 239 16.03 -5.35 8.51
N CYS A 240 16.31 -5.30 7.20
CA CYS A 240 16.47 -4.02 6.53
C CYS A 240 15.06 -3.45 6.31
N SER A 241 14.73 -2.38 7.02
CA SER A 241 13.47 -1.66 6.87
C SER A 241 13.40 -1.03 5.49
N ALA A 242 12.86 -1.76 4.52
CA ALA A 242 12.15 -1.19 3.39
C ALA A 242 10.68 -1.02 3.81
N ASN A 243 10.39 0.13 4.42
CA ASN A 243 9.09 0.59 4.92
C ASN A 243 8.45 -0.20 6.09
N ASP A 244 8.07 0.58 7.11
CA ASP A 244 7.41 0.14 8.34
C ASP A 244 6.11 -0.62 8.04
N ILE A 245 6.02 -1.87 8.47
CA ILE A 245 4.74 -2.59 8.62
C ILE A 245 3.76 -1.77 9.46
N LEU A 246 4.25 -0.92 10.37
CA LEU A 246 3.39 0.01 11.10
C LEU A 246 2.83 1.12 10.22
N ARG A 247 3.56 1.62 9.21
CA ARG A 247 3.01 2.55 8.21
C ARG A 247 2.12 1.85 7.21
N ASP A 248 2.39 0.61 6.87
CA ASP A 248 1.53 -0.17 5.99
C ASP A 248 0.27 -0.65 6.72
N LEU A 249 0.35 -1.00 8.01
CA LEU A 249 -0.80 -1.22 8.88
C LEU A 249 -1.53 0.08 9.15
N GLU A 250 -0.84 1.18 9.43
CA GLU A 250 -1.46 2.49 9.61
C GLU A 250 -2.09 2.96 8.30
N ARG A 251 -1.49 2.70 7.13
CA ARG A 251 -2.15 2.87 5.83
C ARG A 251 -3.32 1.93 5.65
N LEU A 252 -3.21 0.66 6.03
CA LEU A 252 -4.27 -0.34 5.88
C LEU A 252 -5.46 0.00 6.78
N TYR A 253 -5.22 0.33 8.06
CA TYR A 253 -6.20 0.81 9.02
C TYR A 253 -6.76 2.18 8.60
N ASN A 254 -5.92 3.13 8.18
CA ASN A 254 -6.39 4.44 7.73
C ASN A 254 -7.14 4.37 6.39
N HIS A 255 -6.86 3.40 5.51
CA HIS A 255 -7.67 3.16 4.30
C HIS A 255 -8.94 2.35 4.59
N GLU A 256 -8.88 1.36 5.49
CA GLU A 256 -10.06 0.57 5.89
C GLU A 256 -11.04 1.42 6.69
N PHE A 257 -10.58 2.46 7.37
CA PHE A 257 -11.40 3.38 8.18
C PHE A 257 -11.35 4.84 7.73
N GLU A 258 -10.86 5.16 6.52
CA GLU A 258 -10.87 6.53 5.94
C GLU A 258 -12.30 7.12 5.93
N ASP A 259 -13.27 6.20 5.85
CA ASP A 259 -14.71 6.39 5.90
C ASP A 259 -15.29 6.69 7.30
N THR A 260 -14.49 6.64 8.38
CA THR A 260 -14.91 6.94 9.76
C THR A 260 -14.53 8.33 10.23
N ASP A 261 -13.67 9.04 9.48
CA ASP A 261 -13.30 10.43 9.76
C ASP A 261 -14.46 11.36 9.34
N THR A 262 -15.55 11.25 10.09
CA THR A 262 -16.77 12.07 9.99
C THR A 262 -16.62 13.41 10.69
N PHE A 263 -15.39 13.85 10.96
CA PHE A 263 -15.16 15.28 11.10
C PHE A 263 -15.35 15.88 9.71
N ARG A 264 -16.50 16.53 9.50
CA ARG A 264 -16.76 17.42 8.37
C ARG A 264 -15.67 18.50 8.35
N ASN A 265 -14.48 18.17 7.86
CA ASN A 265 -13.49 19.13 7.47
C ASN A 265 -14.19 20.03 6.46
N GLY A 266 -14.29 21.32 6.77
CA GLY A 266 -14.91 22.28 5.88
C GLY A 266 -14.29 22.16 4.49
N TYR A 267 -15.07 22.40 3.44
CA TYR A 267 -14.58 22.36 2.07
C TYR A 267 -13.30 23.18 1.93
N SER A 268 -12.26 22.57 1.34
CA SER A 268 -11.03 23.27 1.00
C SER A 268 -11.32 24.40 -0.01
N VAL A 269 -10.35 25.27 -0.24
CA VAL A 269 -10.48 26.32 -1.27
C VAL A 269 -10.72 25.68 -2.65
N GLU A 270 -10.04 24.58 -2.94
CA GLU A 270 -10.21 23.80 -4.17
C GLU A 270 -11.59 23.15 -4.27
N ASP A 271 -12.12 22.59 -3.17
CA ASP A 271 -13.47 21.99 -3.14
C ASP A 271 -14.55 23.04 -3.38
N LYS A 272 -14.42 24.22 -2.75
CA LYS A 272 -15.35 25.34 -2.95
C LYS A 272 -15.35 25.79 -4.41
N LYS A 273 -14.15 25.94 -5.01
CA LYS A 273 -14.01 26.31 -6.43
C LYS A 273 -14.62 25.26 -7.34
N ALA A 274 -14.36 23.97 -7.10
CA ALA A 274 -14.95 22.89 -7.88
C ALA A 274 -16.48 22.87 -7.78
N LEU A 275 -17.03 23.07 -6.57
CA LEU A 275 -18.46 23.13 -6.32
C LEU A 275 -19.12 24.32 -7.02
N GLU A 276 -18.47 25.47 -7.03
CA GLU A 276 -18.94 26.67 -7.74
C GLU A 276 -19.00 26.44 -9.25
N ILE A 277 -17.94 25.89 -9.85
CA ILE A 277 -17.89 25.59 -11.29
C ILE A 277 -18.96 24.56 -11.67
N VAL A 278 -19.07 23.45 -10.93
CA VAL A 278 -20.05 22.41 -11.21
C VAL A 278 -21.48 22.93 -11.01
N SER A 279 -21.74 23.70 -9.95
CA SER A 279 -23.09 24.24 -9.69
C SER A 279 -23.51 25.29 -10.73
N SER A 280 -22.60 26.18 -11.12
CA SER A 280 -22.88 27.24 -12.10
C SER A 280 -23.05 26.71 -13.52
N SER A 281 -22.35 25.62 -13.88
CA SER A 281 -22.42 24.98 -15.19
C SER A 281 -23.52 23.91 -15.31
N PHE A 282 -24.09 23.43 -14.20
CA PHE A 282 -25.10 22.38 -14.20
C PHE A 282 -26.37 22.77 -14.98
N ARG A 283 -26.75 21.98 -15.98
CA ARG A 283 -27.98 22.16 -16.77
C ARG A 283 -28.62 20.82 -17.07
N LEU A 284 -29.96 20.78 -17.16
CA LEU A 284 -30.69 19.66 -17.74
C LEU A 284 -30.99 20.00 -19.21
N LYS A 285 -30.43 19.22 -20.15
CA LYS A 285 -30.65 19.43 -21.59
C LYS A 285 -30.92 18.09 -22.28
N GLY A 286 -32.02 18.02 -23.04
CA GLY A 286 -32.37 16.83 -23.82
C GLY A 286 -32.50 15.55 -22.97
N GLY A 287 -33.00 15.67 -21.74
CA GLY A 287 -33.13 14.54 -20.81
C GLY A 287 -31.85 14.13 -20.08
N TYR A 288 -30.71 14.77 -20.36
CA TYR A 288 -29.44 14.49 -19.70
C TYR A 288 -28.96 15.67 -18.86
N PHE A 289 -28.35 15.37 -17.71
CA PHE A 289 -27.61 16.39 -16.97
C PHE A 289 -26.30 16.69 -17.68
N GLN A 290 -25.95 17.95 -17.74
CA GLN A 290 -24.72 18.46 -18.30
C GLN A 290 -23.96 19.24 -17.22
N VAL A 291 -22.69 18.91 -17.03
CA VAL A 291 -21.82 19.50 -16.00
C VAL A 291 -20.48 19.85 -16.62
N GLY A 292 -20.04 21.11 -16.43
CA GLY A 292 -18.74 21.57 -16.90
C GLY A 292 -17.58 20.95 -16.12
N LEU A 293 -16.42 20.91 -16.75
CA LEU A 293 -15.21 20.40 -16.14
C LEU A 293 -14.71 21.38 -15.07
N PRO A 294 -14.43 20.92 -13.84
CA PRO A 294 -13.94 21.79 -12.78
C PRO A 294 -12.45 22.09 -13.00
N TRP A 295 -12.13 22.96 -13.94
CA TRP A 295 -10.76 23.34 -14.28
C TRP A 295 -10.04 24.03 -13.10
N LYS A 296 -8.78 23.65 -12.85
CA LYS A 296 -7.93 24.32 -11.84
C LYS A 296 -7.64 25.77 -12.21
N TYR A 297 -7.45 26.01 -13.50
CA TYR A 297 -7.08 27.31 -14.08
C TYR A 297 -8.03 27.63 -15.23
N ASP A 298 -8.39 28.91 -15.40
CA ASP A 298 -9.34 29.34 -16.45
C ASP A 298 -8.83 29.01 -17.86
N LYS A 299 -7.51 28.98 -18.04
CA LYS A 299 -6.84 28.48 -19.24
C LYS A 299 -5.98 27.26 -18.86
N PRO A 300 -6.46 26.03 -19.04
CA PRO A 300 -5.70 24.83 -18.69
C PRO A 300 -4.48 24.69 -19.60
N ARG A 301 -3.37 24.22 -19.01
CA ARG A 301 -2.10 24.04 -19.72
C ARG A 301 -2.03 22.61 -20.25
N LEU A 302 -2.60 22.41 -21.43
CA LEU A 302 -2.61 21.12 -22.11
C LEU A 302 -1.95 21.27 -23.49
N PRO A 303 -0.67 20.89 -23.64
CA PRO A 303 -0.03 20.86 -24.95
C PRO A 303 -0.69 19.78 -25.82
N ASN A 304 -0.69 20.00 -27.14
CA ASN A 304 -1.25 19.02 -28.06
C ASN A 304 -0.48 17.69 -27.97
N ASN A 305 -1.15 16.65 -27.49
CA ASN A 305 -0.59 15.32 -27.24
C ASN A 305 -1.01 14.29 -28.30
N LEU A 306 -1.41 14.73 -29.51
CA LEU A 306 -1.83 13.86 -30.61
C LEU A 306 -0.83 12.71 -30.87
N GLU A 307 0.47 13.02 -30.86
CA GLU A 307 1.52 12.01 -31.06
C GLU A 307 1.46 10.87 -30.03
N LEU A 308 1.16 11.18 -28.76
CA LEU A 308 1.00 10.16 -27.72
C LEU A 308 -0.23 9.27 -28.02
N ALA A 309 -1.35 9.87 -28.42
CA ALA A 309 -2.56 9.15 -28.74
C ALA A 309 -2.39 8.25 -29.97
N GLU A 310 -1.73 8.74 -31.03
CA GLU A 310 -1.41 7.97 -32.24
C GLU A 310 -0.51 6.77 -31.92
N ARG A 311 0.55 6.98 -31.13
CA ARG A 311 1.44 5.88 -30.69
C ARG A 311 0.67 4.80 -29.91
N ARG A 312 -0.22 5.20 -28.99
CA ARG A 312 -1.04 4.28 -28.19
C ARG A 312 -2.05 3.53 -29.06
N LEU A 313 -2.68 4.22 -30.01
CA LEU A 313 -3.59 3.62 -30.97
C LEU A 313 -2.86 2.61 -31.88
N GLU A 314 -1.64 2.92 -32.32
CA GLU A 314 -0.82 2.00 -33.13
C GLU A 314 -0.45 0.73 -32.36
N CYS A 315 -0.14 0.83 -31.06
CA CYS A 315 0.04 -0.35 -30.21
C CYS A 315 -1.24 -1.22 -30.16
N LEU A 316 -2.41 -0.59 -30.09
CA LEU A 316 -3.69 -1.28 -30.13
C LEU A 316 -3.93 -1.94 -31.50
N ARG A 317 -3.58 -1.26 -32.60
CA ARG A 317 -3.63 -1.81 -33.97
C ARG A 317 -2.83 -3.10 -34.09
N LYS A 318 -1.57 -3.07 -33.66
CA LYS A 318 -0.68 -4.25 -33.67
C LYS A 318 -1.25 -5.41 -32.85
N ARG A 319 -1.98 -5.12 -31.78
CA ARG A 319 -2.65 -6.14 -30.97
C ARG A 319 -3.84 -6.76 -31.70
N PHE A 320 -4.67 -5.94 -32.36
CA PHE A 320 -5.78 -6.42 -33.18
C PHE A 320 -5.34 -7.25 -34.38
N MET A 321 -4.22 -6.88 -35.03
CA MET A 321 -3.65 -7.68 -36.11
C MET A 321 -3.22 -9.10 -35.67
N LYS A 322 -2.91 -9.29 -34.38
CA LYS A 322 -2.56 -10.60 -33.81
C LYS A 322 -3.77 -11.41 -33.35
N ASP A 323 -4.88 -10.74 -33.02
CA ASP A 323 -6.09 -11.36 -32.49
C ASP A 323 -7.33 -10.69 -33.08
N ASN A 324 -7.86 -11.26 -34.17
CA ASN A 324 -9.03 -10.71 -34.86
C ASN A 324 -10.31 -10.81 -34.00
N SER A 325 -10.44 -11.84 -33.15
CA SER A 325 -11.63 -11.96 -32.29
C SER A 325 -11.67 -10.86 -31.23
N LEU A 326 -10.50 -10.38 -30.80
CA LEU A 326 -10.39 -9.24 -29.91
C LEU A 326 -10.87 -7.95 -30.60
N LEU A 327 -10.53 -7.76 -31.88
CA LEU A 327 -11.00 -6.62 -32.67
C LEU A 327 -12.54 -6.63 -32.77
N GLU A 328 -13.14 -7.76 -33.12
CA GLU A 328 -14.60 -7.90 -33.22
C GLU A 328 -15.29 -7.54 -31.90
N LYS A 329 -14.82 -8.09 -30.78
CA LYS A 329 -15.35 -7.77 -29.43
C LYS A 329 -15.17 -6.28 -29.10
N TYR A 330 -14.05 -5.69 -29.50
CA TYR A 330 -13.77 -4.28 -29.24
C TYR A 330 -14.70 -3.37 -30.06
N GLN A 331 -14.90 -3.68 -31.34
CA GLN A 331 -15.81 -2.96 -32.23
C GLN A 331 -17.25 -2.98 -31.68
N VAL A 332 -17.72 -4.11 -31.14
CA VAL A 332 -19.04 -4.17 -30.48
C VAL A 332 -19.17 -3.16 -29.34
N VAL A 333 -18.15 -3.02 -28.49
CA VAL A 333 -18.16 -2.06 -27.38
C VAL A 333 -18.07 -0.62 -27.89
N MET A 334 -17.23 -0.36 -28.89
CA MET A 334 -17.08 0.98 -29.47
C MET A 334 -18.36 1.44 -30.18
N ASN A 335 -18.99 0.57 -30.97
CA ASN A 335 -20.27 0.84 -31.64
C ASN A 335 -21.40 1.07 -30.62
N LYS A 336 -21.36 0.41 -29.46
CA LYS A 336 -22.27 0.71 -28.35
C LYS A 336 -22.06 2.12 -27.78
N HIS A 337 -20.83 2.60 -27.69
CA HIS A 337 -20.54 3.97 -27.24
C HIS A 337 -20.96 5.03 -28.28
N LEU A 338 -20.75 4.74 -29.58
CA LEU A 338 -21.18 5.60 -30.68
C LEU A 338 -22.71 5.69 -30.75
N SER A 339 -23.41 4.55 -30.75
CA SER A 339 -24.89 4.51 -30.82
C SER A 339 -25.58 5.17 -29.62
N LYS A 340 -25.01 5.08 -28.42
CA LYS A 340 -25.50 5.81 -27.23
C LYS A 340 -25.12 7.30 -27.23
N GLY A 341 -24.39 7.77 -28.24
CA GLY A 341 -23.90 9.13 -28.34
C GLY A 341 -22.93 9.51 -27.21
N TYR A 342 -22.27 8.54 -26.58
CA TYR A 342 -21.21 8.80 -25.61
C TYR A 342 -19.94 9.27 -26.32
N ILE A 343 -19.71 8.73 -27.51
CA ILE A 343 -18.66 9.16 -28.43
C ILE A 343 -19.36 9.66 -29.69
N ILE A 344 -18.93 10.80 -30.22
CA ILE A 344 -19.42 11.35 -31.50
C ILE A 344 -18.23 11.68 -32.39
N GLU A 345 -18.38 11.57 -33.71
CA GLU A 345 -17.35 12.03 -34.65
C GLU A 345 -17.16 13.54 -34.50
N ALA A 346 -15.91 13.99 -34.57
CA ALA A 346 -15.61 15.42 -34.55
C ALA A 346 -15.94 16.03 -35.91
N SER A 347 -16.83 17.02 -35.96
CA SER A 347 -17.07 17.82 -37.18
C SER A 347 -16.18 19.06 -37.22
N GLU A 348 -15.82 19.52 -38.41
CA GLU A 348 -15.06 20.78 -38.60
C GLU A 348 -15.83 21.99 -38.03
N GLU A 349 -17.17 21.95 -38.02
CA GLU A 349 -18.03 22.98 -37.42
C GLU A 349 -17.96 23.04 -35.88
N ASP A 350 -17.47 21.98 -35.23
CA ASP A 350 -17.32 21.88 -33.78
C ASP A 350 -15.90 22.29 -33.32
N PHE A 351 -15.02 22.65 -34.25
CA PHE A 351 -13.63 23.03 -33.96
C PHE A 351 -13.55 24.48 -33.48
N ASP A 352 -13.72 24.67 -32.18
CA ASP A 352 -13.28 25.89 -31.53
C ASP A 352 -11.75 25.87 -31.42
N HIS A 353 -11.08 26.67 -32.26
CA HIS A 353 -9.61 26.78 -32.27
C HIS A 353 -9.04 27.37 -30.97
N ASP A 354 -9.86 28.07 -30.19
CA ASP A 354 -9.48 28.61 -28.87
C ASP A 354 -9.80 27.62 -27.73
N ALA A 355 -10.51 26.52 -28.01
CA ALA A 355 -10.83 25.51 -27.02
C ALA A 355 -9.67 24.57 -26.71
N VAL A 356 -9.71 24.01 -25.51
CA VAL A 356 -8.76 23.00 -25.02
C VAL A 356 -8.62 21.87 -26.04
N CYS A 357 -7.39 21.47 -26.39
CA CYS A 357 -7.14 20.36 -27.31
C CYS A 357 -6.31 19.28 -26.60
N TRP A 358 -6.97 18.19 -26.22
CA TRP A 358 -6.31 17.06 -25.56
C TRP A 358 -6.93 15.73 -25.98
N TYR A 359 -6.07 14.81 -26.39
CA TYR A 359 -6.43 13.45 -26.79
C TYR A 359 -6.29 12.50 -25.60
N ILE A 360 -7.30 11.68 -25.37
CA ILE A 360 -7.35 10.69 -24.31
C ILE A 360 -6.96 9.33 -24.90
N PRO A 361 -5.77 8.80 -24.56
CA PRO A 361 -5.47 7.42 -24.85
C PRO A 361 -6.46 6.50 -24.14
N TYR A 362 -6.69 5.33 -24.70
CA TYR A 362 -7.57 4.35 -24.11
C TYR A 362 -7.04 2.94 -24.37
N HIS A 363 -7.42 2.01 -23.52
CA HIS A 363 -7.03 0.62 -23.63
C HIS A 363 -8.16 -0.31 -23.19
N LEU A 364 -8.07 -1.58 -23.59
CA LEU A 364 -9.02 -2.59 -23.16
C LEU A 364 -8.59 -3.28 -21.87
N VAL A 365 -9.57 -3.58 -21.02
CA VAL A 365 -9.43 -4.44 -19.85
C VAL A 365 -10.39 -5.62 -20.01
N ILE A 366 -9.86 -6.83 -19.78
CA ILE A 366 -10.62 -8.08 -19.75
C ILE A 366 -10.53 -8.63 -18.34
N ASN A 367 -11.67 -8.93 -17.74
CA ASN A 367 -11.70 -9.59 -16.43
C ASN A 367 -11.52 -11.10 -16.62
N PRO A 368 -10.48 -11.74 -16.03
CA PRO A 368 -10.28 -13.18 -16.15
C PRO A 368 -11.47 -14.03 -15.65
N LYS A 369 -12.22 -13.51 -14.67
CA LYS A 369 -13.42 -14.16 -14.12
C LYS A 369 -14.67 -13.94 -14.98
N LYS A 370 -14.62 -13.01 -15.95
CA LYS A 370 -15.69 -12.70 -16.90
C LYS A 370 -15.08 -12.46 -18.29
N PRO A 371 -14.47 -13.49 -18.91
CA PRO A 371 -13.64 -13.33 -20.12
C PRO A 371 -14.41 -12.80 -21.34
N GLY A 372 -15.74 -12.90 -21.34
CA GLY A 372 -16.60 -12.31 -22.37
C GLY A 372 -16.89 -10.81 -22.21
N LYS A 373 -16.53 -10.18 -21.08
CA LYS A 373 -16.85 -8.77 -20.79
C LYS A 373 -15.62 -7.88 -20.99
N LEU A 374 -15.48 -7.32 -22.19
CA LEU A 374 -14.49 -6.30 -22.52
C LEU A 374 -14.94 -4.92 -22.03
N ARG A 375 -14.02 -4.13 -21.46
CA ARG A 375 -14.25 -2.73 -21.10
C ARG A 375 -13.19 -1.84 -21.76
N ILE A 376 -13.62 -0.69 -22.26
CA ILE A 376 -12.72 0.38 -22.71
C ILE A 376 -12.46 1.28 -21.50
N VAL A 377 -11.19 1.52 -21.20
CA VAL A 377 -10.74 2.40 -20.12
C VAL A 377 -10.05 3.60 -20.75
N PHE A 378 -10.53 4.79 -20.38
CA PHE A 378 -9.98 6.07 -20.82
C PHE A 378 -8.89 6.51 -19.84
N ASP A 379 -7.67 6.70 -20.34
CA ASP A 379 -6.50 7.03 -19.53
C ASP A 379 -6.33 8.55 -19.42
N CYS A 380 -7.11 9.19 -18.54
CA CYS A 380 -7.00 10.63 -18.28
C CYS A 380 -5.78 11.00 -17.41
N ALA A 381 -5.03 10.01 -16.90
CA ALA A 381 -3.79 10.19 -16.16
C ALA A 381 -2.54 10.13 -17.06
N ALA A 382 -2.71 9.84 -18.35
CA ALA A 382 -1.61 9.80 -19.30
C ALA A 382 -0.86 11.16 -19.33
N VAL A 383 0.44 11.10 -19.05
CA VAL A 383 1.31 12.28 -19.00
C VAL A 383 1.94 12.52 -20.37
N TYR A 384 1.90 13.78 -20.83
CA TYR A 384 2.63 14.27 -22.00
C TYR A 384 3.25 15.62 -21.68
N GLN A 385 4.55 15.78 -21.97
CA GLN A 385 5.31 17.00 -21.67
C GLN A 385 5.15 17.50 -20.22
N GLY A 386 5.09 16.57 -19.26
CA GLY A 386 5.04 16.88 -17.83
C GLY A 386 3.66 17.21 -17.25
N CYS A 387 2.57 17.07 -18.02
CA CYS A 387 1.21 17.24 -17.52
C CYS A 387 0.25 16.16 -18.03
N SER A 388 -0.80 15.88 -17.26
CA SER A 388 -1.97 15.08 -17.64
C SER A 388 -3.26 15.89 -17.56
N LEU A 389 -4.36 15.36 -18.13
CA LEU A 389 -5.69 15.99 -17.97
C LEU A 389 -6.08 16.06 -16.49
N ASN A 390 -5.85 14.98 -15.74
CA ASN A 390 -6.15 14.92 -14.32
C ASN A 390 -5.37 15.98 -13.50
N ASP A 391 -4.17 16.38 -13.93
CA ASP A 391 -3.43 17.46 -13.27
C ASP A 391 -4.10 18.84 -13.42
N GLN A 392 -4.92 19.03 -14.47
CA GLN A 392 -5.61 20.28 -14.78
C GLN A 392 -7.03 20.37 -14.20
N LEU A 393 -7.54 19.27 -13.64
CA LEU A 393 -8.89 19.19 -13.08
C LEU A 393 -8.85 19.21 -11.55
N LEU A 394 -9.79 19.93 -10.93
CA LEU A 394 -10.07 19.83 -9.50
C LEU A 394 -10.84 18.53 -9.26
N ARG A 395 -10.42 17.75 -8.27
CA ARG A 395 -11.12 16.52 -7.87
C ARG A 395 -12.55 16.82 -7.40
N GLY A 396 -12.72 17.94 -6.70
CA GLY A 396 -13.93 18.28 -5.97
C GLY A 396 -14.09 17.50 -4.67
N PRO A 397 -15.08 17.88 -3.84
CA PRO A 397 -15.27 17.29 -2.53
C PRO A 397 -15.62 15.81 -2.63
N ASN A 398 -15.09 15.02 -1.70
CA ASN A 398 -15.54 13.63 -1.55
C ASN A 398 -16.98 13.63 -1.04
N THR A 399 -17.91 13.37 -1.96
CA THR A 399 -19.34 13.32 -1.70
C THR A 399 -19.87 11.89 -1.61
N VAL A 400 -19.00 10.90 -1.80
CA VAL A 400 -19.34 9.48 -1.70
C VAL A 400 -19.61 9.16 -0.23
N ASN A 401 -20.68 8.40 0.02
CA ASN A 401 -20.98 7.98 1.38
C ASN A 401 -19.95 6.94 1.84
N SER A 402 -19.65 6.97 3.14
CA SER A 402 -18.85 5.96 3.82
C SER A 402 -19.38 4.55 3.51
N LEU A 403 -18.55 3.70 2.89
CA LEU A 403 -18.90 2.31 2.57
C LEU A 403 -19.26 1.55 3.85
N ILE A 404 -18.48 1.74 4.92
CA ILE A 404 -18.79 1.18 6.24
C ILE A 404 -20.16 1.64 6.70
N GLY A 405 -20.45 2.94 6.61
CA GLY A 405 -21.74 3.50 6.98
C GLY A 405 -22.89 2.88 6.19
N VAL A 406 -22.74 2.74 4.87
CA VAL A 406 -23.73 2.11 3.99
C VAL A 406 -23.93 0.65 4.38
N LEU A 407 -22.86 -0.13 4.56
CA LEU A 407 -22.94 -1.55 4.91
C LEU A 407 -23.54 -1.79 6.32
N LEU A 408 -23.22 -0.95 7.30
CA LEU A 408 -23.81 -1.02 8.64
C LEU A 408 -25.31 -0.76 8.60
N ARG A 409 -25.75 0.26 7.84
CA ARG A 409 -27.18 0.56 7.66
C ARG A 409 -27.89 -0.55 6.88
N PHE A 410 -27.29 -1.04 5.80
CA PHE A 410 -27.82 -2.15 5.01
C PHE A 410 -28.14 -3.38 5.86
N ARG A 411 -27.32 -3.67 6.88
CA ARG A 411 -27.54 -4.77 7.84
C ARG A 411 -28.65 -4.55 8.87
N LEU A 412 -29.23 -3.35 8.97
CA LEU A 412 -30.37 -3.10 9.88
C LEU A 412 -31.67 -3.74 9.38
N GLY A 413 -31.78 -4.00 8.08
CA GLY A 413 -32.92 -4.67 7.48
C GLY A 413 -32.83 -6.19 7.58
N ASN A 414 -33.97 -6.86 7.72
CA ASN A 414 -34.05 -8.33 7.67
C ASN A 414 -34.04 -8.87 6.24
N VAL A 415 -34.21 -7.98 5.25
CA VAL A 415 -34.20 -8.31 3.82
C VAL A 415 -33.15 -7.44 3.13
N ALA A 416 -32.29 -8.08 2.36
CA ALA A 416 -31.25 -7.44 1.56
C ALA A 416 -31.81 -7.04 0.18
N LEU A 417 -31.87 -5.74 -0.10
CA LEU A 417 -32.12 -5.20 -1.44
C LEU A 417 -30.85 -4.53 -1.96
N ALA A 418 -30.51 -4.79 -3.23
CA ALA A 418 -29.41 -4.13 -3.90
C ALA A 418 -29.84 -3.72 -5.31
N ALA A 419 -29.46 -2.51 -5.73
CA ALA A 419 -29.64 -2.04 -7.10
C ALA A 419 -28.38 -1.32 -7.58
N ASP A 420 -28.18 -1.24 -8.89
CA ASP A 420 -27.02 -0.62 -9.54
C ASP A 420 -27.52 0.42 -10.55
N ILE A 421 -26.95 1.63 -10.53
CA ILE A 421 -27.21 2.63 -11.58
C ILE A 421 -26.31 2.35 -12.77
N GLU A 422 -26.89 1.76 -13.82
CA GLU A 422 -26.13 1.38 -15.02
C GLU A 422 -25.36 2.58 -15.61
N GLN A 423 -24.03 2.47 -15.61
CA GLN A 423 -23.11 3.42 -16.24
C GLN A 423 -23.26 4.85 -15.68
N ILE A 424 -23.39 5.02 -14.35
CA ILE A 424 -23.65 6.32 -13.70
C ILE A 424 -22.83 7.49 -14.25
N PHE A 425 -21.52 7.32 -14.47
CA PHE A 425 -20.65 8.39 -14.98
C PHE A 425 -21.02 8.81 -16.41
N LEU A 426 -21.39 7.84 -17.26
CA LEU A 426 -21.76 8.09 -18.65
C LEU A 426 -23.15 8.73 -18.80
N GLN A 427 -23.93 8.82 -17.72
CA GLN A 427 -25.22 9.53 -17.71
C GLN A 427 -25.07 11.06 -17.63
N VAL A 428 -23.88 11.56 -17.27
CA VAL A 428 -23.61 13.00 -17.18
C VAL A 428 -22.81 13.47 -18.39
N LYS A 429 -23.37 14.42 -19.12
CA LYS A 429 -22.80 14.99 -20.35
C LYS A 429 -21.80 16.11 -20.06
N ILE A 430 -20.83 16.25 -20.95
CA ILE A 430 -19.84 17.33 -20.98
C ILE A 430 -20.33 18.44 -21.93
N PRO A 431 -20.29 19.72 -21.52
CA PRO A 431 -20.57 20.85 -22.39
C PRO A 431 -19.72 20.91 -23.63
N ARG A 432 -20.27 21.46 -24.73
CA ARG A 432 -19.57 21.57 -26.01
C ARG A 432 -18.18 22.21 -25.88
N HIS A 433 -18.05 23.31 -25.15
CA HIS A 433 -16.78 24.03 -24.95
C HIS A 433 -15.69 23.21 -24.22
N ASP A 434 -16.08 22.19 -23.44
CA ASP A 434 -15.16 21.35 -22.67
C ASP A 434 -14.77 20.05 -23.40
N ARG A 435 -15.49 19.67 -24.46
CA ARG A 435 -15.29 18.37 -25.16
C ARG A 435 -13.92 18.24 -25.80
N GLY A 436 -13.29 19.36 -26.14
CA GLY A 436 -11.94 19.35 -26.70
C GLY A 436 -10.89 18.75 -25.77
N ALA A 437 -11.15 18.67 -24.46
CA ALA A 437 -10.32 17.97 -23.49
C ALA A 437 -10.41 16.44 -23.56
N PHE A 438 -11.42 15.90 -24.24
CA PHE A 438 -11.70 14.47 -24.38
C PHE A 438 -11.79 14.05 -25.85
N ARG A 439 -10.82 14.49 -26.66
CA ARG A 439 -10.64 13.97 -28.02
C ARG A 439 -10.14 12.54 -27.97
N LEU A 440 -10.48 11.73 -28.95
CA LEU A 440 -9.93 10.40 -29.12
C LEU A 440 -9.84 10.06 -30.60
N LEU A 441 -8.91 9.18 -30.94
CA LEU A 441 -8.73 8.69 -32.31
C LEU A 441 -9.39 7.32 -32.44
N TRP A 442 -10.13 7.08 -33.52
CA TRP A 442 -10.66 5.75 -33.82
C TRP A 442 -10.77 5.51 -35.33
N TRP A 443 -10.69 4.25 -35.76
CA TRP A 443 -10.90 3.88 -37.15
C TRP A 443 -12.38 3.85 -37.47
N GLU A 444 -12.79 4.58 -38.51
CA GLU A 444 -14.16 4.50 -39.05
C GLU A 444 -14.53 3.05 -39.38
N ASP A 445 -15.74 2.65 -38.97
CA ASP A 445 -16.25 1.28 -39.04
C ASP A 445 -15.33 0.21 -38.39
N GLY A 446 -14.36 0.65 -37.58
CA GLY A 446 -13.33 -0.20 -37.01
C GLY A 446 -12.35 -0.77 -38.04
N ASP A 447 -12.25 -0.20 -39.24
CA ASP A 447 -11.29 -0.64 -40.27
C ASP A 447 -9.87 -0.14 -39.96
N ILE A 448 -9.10 -0.99 -39.29
CA ILE A 448 -7.73 -0.70 -38.84
C ILE A 448 -6.72 -0.41 -39.96
N ARG A 449 -7.11 -0.56 -41.23
CA ARG A 449 -6.29 -0.22 -42.41
C ARG A 449 -6.45 1.23 -42.83
N ARG A 450 -7.56 1.87 -42.45
CA ARG A 450 -7.82 3.28 -42.75
C ARG A 450 -7.02 4.20 -41.82
N LYS A 451 -6.96 5.48 -42.18
CA LYS A 451 -6.45 6.50 -41.27
C LYS A 451 -7.46 6.70 -40.12
N PRO A 452 -7.03 6.79 -38.85
CA PRO A 452 -7.91 7.14 -37.75
C PRO A 452 -8.56 8.51 -37.96
N LYS A 453 -9.82 8.64 -37.52
CA LYS A 453 -10.55 9.91 -37.43
C LYS A 453 -10.61 10.40 -35.98
N GLU A 454 -10.87 11.69 -35.80
CA GLU A 454 -11.09 12.31 -34.50
C GLU A 454 -12.54 12.15 -34.03
N TYR A 455 -12.71 11.90 -32.75
CA TYR A 455 -13.99 11.79 -32.07
C TYR A 455 -13.93 12.54 -30.73
N TYR A 456 -15.09 12.96 -30.22
CA TYR A 456 -15.25 13.52 -28.89
C TYR A 456 -15.98 12.56 -27.97
N LEU A 457 -15.46 12.40 -26.76
CA LEU A 457 -16.25 11.86 -25.66
C LEU A 457 -17.15 12.97 -25.10
N THR A 458 -18.45 12.71 -25.08
CA THR A 458 -19.48 13.69 -24.70
C THR A 458 -19.95 13.55 -23.26
N VAL A 459 -19.36 12.62 -22.50
CA VAL A 459 -19.79 12.21 -21.15
C VAL A 459 -18.60 12.16 -20.22
N HIS A 460 -18.83 12.32 -18.92
CA HIS A 460 -17.80 12.19 -17.88
C HIS A 460 -17.35 10.73 -17.78
N PRO A 461 -16.11 10.36 -18.18
CA PRO A 461 -15.71 8.96 -18.23
C PRO A 461 -15.13 8.46 -16.92
N PHE A 462 -15.12 7.13 -16.78
CA PHE A 462 -14.23 6.49 -15.82
C PHE A 462 -12.77 6.74 -16.22
N GLY A 463 -11.94 7.16 -15.25
CA GLY A 463 -10.52 7.50 -15.44
C GLY A 463 -10.21 8.99 -15.21
N SER A 464 -11.21 9.86 -15.32
CA SER A 464 -11.08 11.28 -14.96
C SER A 464 -11.26 11.49 -13.45
N MET A 465 -10.38 12.28 -12.84
CA MET A 465 -10.36 12.51 -11.39
C MET A 465 -11.62 13.22 -10.87
N SER A 466 -12.26 14.06 -11.68
CA SER A 466 -13.45 14.85 -11.29
C SER A 466 -14.78 14.16 -11.60
N SER A 467 -14.77 13.11 -12.42
CA SER A 467 -15.99 12.43 -12.87
C SER A 467 -16.83 11.83 -11.72
N PRO A 468 -16.24 11.23 -10.67
CA PRO A 468 -17.01 10.77 -9.51
C PRO A 468 -17.78 11.89 -8.81
N PHE A 469 -17.14 13.03 -8.60
CA PHE A 469 -17.79 14.20 -8.02
C PHE A 469 -18.92 14.72 -8.91
N CYS A 470 -18.68 14.87 -10.22
CA CYS A 470 -19.68 15.39 -11.16
C CYS A 470 -20.91 14.47 -11.25
N ALA A 471 -20.71 13.16 -11.30
CA ALA A 471 -21.81 12.20 -11.36
C ALA A 471 -22.62 12.15 -10.07
N ASN A 472 -21.95 12.14 -8.91
CA ASN A 472 -22.65 12.15 -7.63
C ASN A 472 -23.38 13.48 -7.39
N PHE A 473 -22.79 14.61 -7.81
CA PHE A 473 -23.48 15.90 -7.80
C PHE A 473 -24.77 15.86 -8.63
N ALA A 474 -24.72 15.29 -9.84
CA ALA A 474 -25.90 15.11 -10.68
C ALA A 474 -26.95 14.19 -10.03
N LEU A 475 -26.53 13.08 -9.40
CA LEU A 475 -27.41 12.18 -8.66
C LEU A 475 -28.14 12.93 -7.53
N LYS A 476 -27.41 13.68 -6.70
CA LYS A 476 -28.02 14.49 -5.63
C LYS A 476 -28.95 15.57 -6.18
N LYS A 477 -28.58 16.22 -7.29
CA LYS A 477 -29.46 17.21 -7.96
C LYS A 477 -30.72 16.56 -8.54
N THR A 478 -30.64 15.32 -9.02
CA THR A 478 -31.81 14.55 -9.48
C THR A 478 -32.86 14.47 -8.38
N VAL A 479 -32.44 14.13 -7.16
CA VAL A 479 -33.34 14.07 -6.00
C VAL A 479 -33.88 15.45 -5.62
N VAL A 480 -33.07 16.51 -5.68
CA VAL A 480 -33.55 17.87 -5.37
C VAL A 480 -34.61 18.34 -6.37
N ILE A 481 -34.46 17.97 -7.65
CA ILE A 481 -35.34 18.41 -8.74
C ILE A 481 -36.62 17.56 -8.80
N PHE A 482 -36.50 16.24 -8.73
CA PHE A 482 -37.60 15.29 -8.95
C PHE A 482 -38.08 14.58 -7.68
N GLY A 483 -37.33 14.62 -6.59
CA GLY A 483 -37.61 13.86 -5.37
C GLY A 483 -38.76 14.42 -4.53
N LYS A 484 -39.19 15.67 -4.75
CA LYS A 484 -40.27 16.31 -3.98
C LYS A 484 -41.64 15.66 -4.16
N GLU A 485 -41.82 14.87 -5.23
CA GLU A 485 -43.08 14.19 -5.54
C GLU A 485 -43.27 12.89 -4.75
N PHE A 486 -42.27 12.47 -3.97
CA PHE A 486 -42.30 11.21 -3.23
C PHE A 486 -42.39 11.45 -1.72
N ASN A 487 -43.19 10.62 -1.03
CA ASN A 487 -43.46 10.73 0.42
C ASN A 487 -42.28 10.30 1.30
N GLU A 488 -41.34 9.52 0.77
CA GLU A 488 -40.12 9.15 1.48
C GLU A 488 -39.08 10.27 1.40
N ASP A 489 -38.24 10.38 2.43
CA ASP A 489 -37.06 11.22 2.38
C ASP A 489 -36.00 10.58 1.45
N ILE A 490 -36.28 10.60 0.13
CA ILE A 490 -35.41 10.08 -0.93
C ILE A 490 -34.02 10.73 -0.83
N GLN A 491 -33.96 11.98 -0.36
CA GLN A 491 -32.70 12.67 -0.12
C GLN A 491 -31.87 11.94 0.93
N ASN A 492 -32.48 11.61 2.07
CA ASN A 492 -31.85 10.79 3.09
C ASN A 492 -31.49 9.36 2.59
N VAL A 493 -32.28 8.79 1.67
CA VAL A 493 -31.95 7.50 1.03
C VAL A 493 -30.66 7.62 0.21
N VAL A 494 -30.54 8.63 -0.66
CA VAL A 494 -29.34 8.87 -1.47
C VAL A 494 -28.13 9.24 -0.61
N ASP A 495 -28.32 10.06 0.42
CA ASP A 495 -27.25 10.50 1.31
C ASP A 495 -26.78 9.42 2.30
N LYS A 496 -27.47 8.27 2.41
CA LYS A 496 -27.10 7.22 3.38
C LYS A 496 -26.93 5.82 2.82
N SER A 497 -27.57 5.51 1.69
CA SER A 497 -27.69 4.13 1.21
C SER A 497 -27.04 3.88 -0.14
N PHE A 498 -26.55 4.93 -0.81
CA PHE A 498 -25.76 4.78 -2.03
C PHE A 498 -24.27 4.71 -1.72
N TYR A 499 -23.54 3.81 -2.38
CA TYR A 499 -22.09 3.83 -2.48
C TYR A 499 -21.72 3.93 -3.96
N VAL A 500 -21.36 5.14 -4.41
CA VAL A 500 -21.15 5.43 -5.83
C VAL A 500 -22.40 5.11 -6.66
N ASP A 501 -22.40 4.02 -7.45
CA ASP A 501 -23.50 3.52 -8.28
C ASP A 501 -24.39 2.48 -7.58
N ASP A 502 -23.90 1.86 -6.50
CA ASP A 502 -24.61 0.81 -5.78
C ASP A 502 -25.58 1.39 -4.75
N TYR A 503 -26.85 0.98 -4.82
CA TYR A 503 -27.90 1.29 -3.86
C TYR A 503 -28.14 0.09 -2.92
N LEU A 504 -27.91 0.29 -1.62
CA LEU A 504 -28.00 -0.73 -0.58
C LEU A 504 -28.87 -0.26 0.60
N PRO A 505 -30.21 -0.21 0.46
CA PRO A 505 -31.08 0.24 1.53
C PRO A 505 -31.34 -0.84 2.60
N PRO A 506 -31.55 -0.44 3.87
CA PRO A 506 -32.19 -1.31 4.83
C PRO A 506 -33.68 -1.49 4.50
N LEU A 507 -34.12 -2.73 4.29
CA LEU A 507 -35.54 -3.05 4.25
C LEU A 507 -36.00 -3.64 5.58
N ILE A 508 -36.74 -2.85 6.35
CA ILE A 508 -37.40 -3.30 7.58
C ILE A 508 -38.86 -3.64 7.22
N THR A 509 -39.15 -4.93 7.08
CA THR A 509 -40.54 -5.37 6.90
C THR A 509 -41.30 -5.12 8.20
N CYS A 510 -42.27 -4.20 8.20
CA CYS A 510 -43.27 -4.17 9.25
C CYS A 510 -43.99 -5.53 9.23
N ARG A 511 -43.96 -6.26 10.34
CA ARG A 511 -44.96 -7.30 10.55
C ARG A 511 -46.31 -6.58 10.53
N MET A 512 -47.08 -6.73 9.46
CA MET A 512 -48.51 -6.48 9.53
C MET A 512 -49.02 -7.34 10.69
N GLN A 513 -49.30 -6.71 11.82
CA GLN A 513 -50.24 -7.28 12.77
C GLN A 513 -51.57 -7.30 12.04
N LEU A 514 -51.85 -8.42 11.37
CA LEU A 514 -53.21 -8.81 11.04
C LEU A 514 -53.94 -8.83 12.39
N SER A 515 -54.82 -7.84 12.58
CA SER A 515 -55.74 -7.76 13.72
C SER A 515 -56.94 -8.65 13.44
#